data_AF-Q2H5P4-F1
#
_entry.id   AF-Q2H5P4-F1
#
_cell.length_a   1.000
_cell.length_b   1.000
_cell.length_c   1.000
_cell.angle_alpha   90.00
_cell.angle_beta   90.00
_cell.angle_gamma   90.00
#
_symmetry.space_group_name_H-M   'P 1'
#
loop_
_entity.id
_entity.type
_entity.pdbx_description
1 polymer ?
#
loop_
_entity_poly.entity_id
_entity_poly.type
_entity_poly.pdbx_seq_one_letter_code
_entity_poly.pdbx_strand_id
1 'polypeptide(L)' 'MKSSIHVVLFFLLSLVASMALPRRQAQAPFAVVDFSGKAACHSILTSCRVDTDCCAGLKCGIFDEDALCVPQG' A
#
# COMPACT_ATOMS: atom_id res chain seq x y z
N MET A 1 10.37 -17.44 -48.59
CA MET A 1 10.59 -18.26 -47.37
C MET A 1 11.14 -17.46 -46.18
N LYS A 2 11.98 -16.42 -46.36
CA LYS A 2 12.56 -15.61 -45.26
C LYS A 2 11.53 -14.86 -44.38
N SER A 3 10.43 -14.33 -44.95
CA SER A 3 9.40 -13.62 -44.14
C SER A 3 8.70 -14.50 -43.11
N SER A 4 8.57 -15.80 -43.34
CA SER A 4 7.86 -16.70 -42.42
C SER A 4 8.59 -16.87 -41.09
N ILE A 5 9.93 -16.83 -41.12
CA ILE A 5 10.77 -17.03 -39.92
C ILE A 5 10.61 -15.82 -38.98
N HIS A 6 10.55 -14.62 -39.53
CA HIS A 6 10.36 -13.40 -38.74
C HIS A 6 9.01 -13.38 -38.03
N VAL A 7 7.94 -13.86 -38.68
CA VAL A 7 6.60 -13.92 -38.07
C VAL A 7 6.58 -14.88 -36.89
N VAL A 8 7.16 -16.08 -37.05
CA VAL A 8 7.24 -17.07 -35.97
C VAL A 8 8.07 -16.56 -34.79
N LEU A 9 9.22 -15.93 -35.07
CA LEU A 9 10.07 -15.36 -34.04
C LEU A 9 9.36 -14.25 -33.25
N PHE A 10 8.64 -13.36 -33.95
CA PHE A 10 7.86 -12.30 -33.29
C PHE A 10 6.75 -12.86 -32.41
N PHE A 11 6.06 -13.91 -32.89
CA PHE A 11 5.00 -14.58 -32.13
C PHE A 11 5.55 -15.21 -30.84
N LEU A 12 6.71 -15.86 -30.93
CA LEU A 12 7.38 -16.47 -29.77
C LEU A 12 7.83 -15.42 -28.75
N LEU A 13 8.44 -14.31 -29.21
CA LEU A 13 8.84 -13.20 -28.34
C LEU A 13 7.63 -12.57 -27.62
N SER A 14 6.51 -12.42 -28.32
CA SER A 14 5.27 -11.87 -27.76
C SER A 14 4.68 -12.80 -26.69
N LEU A 15 4.75 -14.13 -26.92
CA LEU A 15 4.29 -15.15 -25.99
C LEU A 15 5.15 -15.18 -24.71
N VAL A 16 6.47 -15.08 -24.85
CA VAL A 16 7.41 -15.01 -23.72
C VAL A 16 7.20 -13.72 -22.92
N ALA A 17 7.01 -12.58 -23.59
CA ALA A 17 6.73 -11.31 -22.92
C ALA A 17 5.43 -11.33 -22.10
N SER A 18 4.39 -12.00 -22.61
CA SER A 18 3.11 -12.14 -21.89
C SER A 18 3.15 -13.13 -20.73
N MET A 19 4.08 -14.09 -20.75
CA MET A 19 4.36 -15.00 -19.62
C MET A 19 5.30 -14.37 -18.57
N ALA A 20 6.17 -13.45 -18.99
CA ALA A 20 7.12 -12.75 -18.10
C ALA A 20 6.52 -11.52 -17.41
N LEU A 21 5.37 -11.03 -17.87
CA LEU A 21 4.61 -10.03 -17.13
C LEU A 21 3.99 -10.73 -15.91
N PRO A 22 4.41 -10.37 -14.68
CA PRO A 22 3.71 -10.85 -13.51
C PRO A 22 2.26 -10.45 -13.72
N ARG A 23 1.35 -11.45 -13.78
CA ARG A 23 -0.09 -11.20 -13.71
C ARG A 23 -0.24 -10.18 -12.61
N ARG A 24 -0.71 -8.97 -12.95
CA ARG A 24 -1.14 -7.99 -11.95
C ARG A 24 -2.09 -8.77 -11.06
N GLN A 25 -1.57 -9.25 -9.92
CA GLN A 25 -2.36 -9.89 -8.91
C GLN A 25 -3.41 -8.85 -8.62
N ALA A 26 -4.66 -9.24 -8.91
CA ALA A 26 -5.84 -8.45 -8.72
C ALA A 26 -5.61 -7.62 -7.46
N GLN A 27 -5.44 -6.31 -7.66
CA GLN A 27 -5.15 -5.39 -6.59
C GLN A 27 -6.20 -5.66 -5.53
N ALA A 28 -5.78 -6.24 -4.40
CA ALA A 28 -6.70 -6.62 -3.34
C ALA A 28 -7.62 -5.41 -3.12
N PRO A 29 -8.95 -5.58 -3.12
CA PRO A 29 -9.85 -4.46 -2.95
C PRO A 29 -9.40 -3.74 -1.69
N PHE A 30 -9.03 -2.47 -1.81
CA PHE A 30 -8.77 -1.68 -0.62
C PHE A 30 -10.06 -1.75 0.20
N ALA A 31 -9.97 -2.27 1.42
CA ALA A 31 -11.10 -2.19 2.33
C ALA A 31 -11.30 -0.70 2.61
N VAL A 32 -12.39 -0.12 2.10
CA VAL A 32 -12.85 1.18 2.58
C VAL A 32 -13.33 0.95 4.00
N VAL A 33 -12.48 1.27 4.96
CA VAL A 33 -12.84 1.28 6.37
C VAL A 33 -13.69 2.53 6.57
N ASP A 34 -15.00 2.36 6.58
CA ASP A 34 -15.95 3.43 6.83
C ASP A 34 -15.88 3.80 8.32
N PHE A 35 -15.20 4.91 8.63
CA PHE A 35 -15.16 5.50 9.98
C PHE A 35 -16.47 6.25 10.28
N SER A 36 -17.60 5.58 10.11
CA SER A 36 -18.90 6.11 10.52
C SER A 36 -19.08 5.96 12.03
N GLY A 37 -18.72 7.00 12.79
CA GLY A 37 -19.20 7.21 14.16
C GLY A 37 -18.23 6.95 15.31
N LYS A 38 -16.96 6.62 15.03
CA LYS A 38 -15.88 6.69 16.02
C LYS A 38 -14.90 7.74 15.52
N ALA A 39 -14.66 8.79 16.32
CA ALA A 39 -13.69 9.83 15.98
C ALA A 39 -12.44 9.18 15.40
N ALA A 40 -12.12 9.53 14.14
CA ALA A 40 -10.98 8.96 13.44
C ALA A 40 -9.75 9.17 14.34
N CYS A 41 -9.15 8.06 14.76
CA CYS A 41 -7.95 8.13 15.56
C CYS A 41 -6.84 8.82 14.77
N HIS A 42 -5.92 9.45 15.48
CA HIS A 42 -4.77 10.16 14.98
C HIS A 42 -3.73 9.16 14.46
N SER A 43 -3.27 9.37 13.22
CA SER A 43 -2.23 8.54 12.58
C SER A 43 -0.84 8.84 13.13
N ILE A 44 0.16 8.07 12.71
CA ILE A 44 1.57 8.28 13.11
C ILE A 44 2.02 9.72 12.82
N LEU A 45 2.82 10.30 13.73
CA LEU A 45 3.34 11.67 13.67
C LEU A 45 2.27 12.77 13.56
N THR A 46 1.08 12.53 14.11
CA THR A 46 0.06 13.57 14.26
C THR A 46 -0.09 13.96 15.72
N SER A 47 -0.52 15.20 15.97
CA SER A 47 -0.68 15.74 17.31
C SER A 47 -1.68 14.94 18.14
N CYS A 48 -1.36 14.64 19.38
CA CYS A 48 -2.24 13.94 20.33
C CYS A 48 -2.24 14.65 21.68
N ARG A 49 -3.25 14.36 22.52
CA ARG A 49 -3.31 14.80 23.91
C ARG A 49 -3.25 13.63 24.87
N VAL A 50 -3.85 12.51 24.49
CA VAL A 50 -3.88 11.26 25.26
C VAL A 50 -3.70 10.06 24.33
N ASP A 51 -3.30 8.91 24.88
CA ASP A 51 -3.06 7.67 24.10
C ASP A 51 -4.27 7.23 23.29
N THR A 52 -5.49 7.48 23.78
CA THR A 52 -6.75 7.11 23.10
C THR A 52 -7.05 7.95 21.88
N ASP A 53 -6.35 9.08 21.70
CA ASP A 53 -6.45 9.87 20.47
C ASP A 53 -5.78 9.14 19.32
N CYS A 54 -4.72 8.38 19.60
CA CYS A 54 -3.91 7.70 18.59
C CYS A 54 -4.52 6.37 18.13
N CYS A 55 -4.25 6.00 16.88
CA CYS A 55 -4.71 4.72 16.35
C CYS A 55 -4.09 3.51 17.04
N ALA A 56 -4.75 2.35 16.93
CA ALA A 56 -4.24 1.10 17.49
C ALA A 56 -2.79 0.83 17.05
N GLY A 57 -1.92 0.50 18.02
CA GLY A 57 -0.48 0.34 17.82
C GLY A 57 0.35 1.61 18.02
N LEU A 58 -0.29 2.75 18.28
CA LEU A 58 0.36 4.03 18.58
C LEU A 58 0.08 4.46 20.03
N LYS A 59 0.96 5.27 20.61
CA LYS A 59 0.78 5.96 21.90
C LYS A 59 1.11 7.44 21.74
N CYS A 60 0.61 8.26 22.64
CA CYS A 60 0.93 9.67 22.67
C CYS A 60 2.28 9.87 23.38
N GLY A 61 3.30 10.28 22.63
CA GLY A 61 4.66 10.51 23.12
C GLY A 61 5.11 11.94 22.86
N ILE A 62 5.98 12.47 23.71
CA ILE A 62 6.58 13.80 23.51
C ILE A 62 7.85 13.66 22.66
N PHE A 63 7.94 14.43 21.58
CA PHE A 63 9.09 14.52 20.69
C PHE A 63 9.31 15.99 20.31
N ASP A 64 10.50 16.55 20.59
CA ASP A 64 10.84 17.95 20.34
C ASP A 64 9.78 18.97 20.83
N GLU A 65 9.35 18.83 22.10
CA GLU A 65 8.30 19.65 22.75
C GLU A 65 6.85 19.45 22.21
N ASP A 66 6.66 18.63 21.18
CA ASP A 66 5.35 18.30 20.62
C ASP A 66 4.84 16.92 21.08
N ALA A 67 3.56 16.84 21.42
CA ALA A 67 2.91 15.57 21.73
C ALA A 67 2.38 14.92 20.44
N LEU A 68 3.00 13.82 20.02
CA LEU A 68 2.73 13.14 18.76
C LEU A 68 2.39 11.65 18.96
N CYS A 69 1.56 11.11 18.09
CA CYS A 69 1.30 9.68 18.02
C CYS A 69 2.52 8.94 17.48
N VAL A 70 3.17 8.13 18.32
CA VAL A 70 4.36 7.35 18.00
C VAL A 70 4.10 5.84 18.16
N PRO A 71 4.82 4.96 17.45
CA PRO A 71 4.67 3.52 17.62
C PRO A 71 4.90 3.07 19.06
N GLN A 72 4.05 2.15 19.54
CA GLN A 72 4.35 1.39 20.73
C GLN A 72 5.44 0.38 20.36
N GLY A 73 6.64 0.52 20.96
CA GLY A 73 7.78 -0.37 20.75
C GLY A 73 7.60 -1.75 21.37
#